data_AF-A0A9P8LA67-F1
#
_entry.id   AF-A0A9P8LA67-F1
#
_cell.length_a   1.000
_cell.length_b   1.000
_cell.length_c   1.000
_cell.angle_alpha   90.00
_cell.angle_beta   90.00
_cell.angle_gamma   90.00
#
_symmetry.space_group_name_H-M   'P 1'
#
loop_
_entity.id
_entity.type
_entity.pdbx_description
1 polymer ?
#
loop_
_entity_poly.entity_id
_entity_poly.type
_entity_poly.pdbx_seq_one_letter_code
_entity_poly.pdbx_strand_id
1 'polypeptide(L)'
;MGLVGTFSAEVVLKIISTAWKCAAATYEEGSIPETKNMTFEVLKCIKPSTGGSVKTASVTLVEESPSLPTRNPHLPVLVIAVRGSKSVVDFVVNANCETEDTRKLFDINDLLPQTDSTHSLRAHAGFLNGAAALVKYIDSLVANSKAGHVLFCGHSAGGAVASLLFLKYLSNARKTASPQTFSCITFGSSPVTQPNISQILPKNGEKAPNLGLVLAIVNEYDLVSRADQLYVRSLVDLYRSLFQLPPIKDDKSGETGTTPSSTQEGSDLEASRPQVAKRSWDLPAPEIWLVGEVVLLRTEIVETQANDGQGKPTVDMKRALKVFAVAPEEFAKLLFCRISVHRRNEYHKRVGLIESGQFNAQNGW
;
A
#
# COMPACT_ATOMS: atom_id res chain seq x y z
N MET A 1 -12.70 -5.61 15.38
CA MET A 1 -11.62 -4.86 16.06
C MET A 1 -10.63 -4.44 14.98
N GLY A 2 -10.64 -3.26 14.38
CA GLY A 2 -11.11 -1.94 14.76
C GLY A 2 -9.92 -1.03 14.42
N LEU A 3 -9.85 -0.54 13.19
CA LEU A 3 -8.78 0.32 12.59
C LEU A 3 -8.57 1.66 13.32
N VAL A 4 -9.10 1.76 14.54
CA VAL A 4 -9.57 2.96 15.20
C VAL A 4 -9.14 2.86 16.67
N GLY A 5 -7.84 2.71 16.91
CA GLY A 5 -7.29 2.62 18.27
C GLY A 5 -7.38 3.94 19.05
N THR A 6 -7.45 5.09 18.35
CA THR A 6 -7.40 6.43 18.97
C THR A 6 -8.12 7.55 18.23
N PHE A 7 -8.48 7.37 16.95
CA PHE A 7 -9.03 8.43 16.11
C PHE A 7 -10.53 8.23 15.92
N SER A 8 -11.32 9.28 15.63
CA SER A 8 -12.69 9.03 15.19
C SER A 8 -12.66 8.44 13.78
N ALA A 9 -13.56 7.50 13.48
CA ALA A 9 -13.58 6.84 12.18
C ALA A 9 -13.79 7.85 11.04
N GLU A 10 -14.59 8.89 11.26
CA GLU A 10 -14.80 9.99 10.31
C GLU A 10 -13.52 10.77 9.99
N VAL A 11 -12.68 11.03 10.98
CA VAL A 11 -11.39 11.74 10.80
C VAL A 11 -10.44 10.91 9.93
N VAL A 12 -10.35 9.60 10.17
CA VAL A 12 -9.51 8.69 9.37
C VAL A 12 -9.99 8.62 7.93
N LEU A 13 -11.31 8.52 7.71
CA LEU A 13 -11.90 8.51 6.36
C LEU A 13 -11.56 9.76 5.57
N LYS A 14 -11.69 10.93 6.20
CA LYS A 14 -11.35 12.23 5.60
C LYS A 14 -9.89 12.24 5.15
N ILE A 15 -8.96 11.80 6.00
CA ILE A 15 -7.54 11.77 5.67
C ILE A 15 -7.22 10.74 4.56
N ILE A 16 -7.86 9.57 4.56
CA ILE A 16 -7.74 8.60 3.45
C ILE A 16 -8.24 9.21 2.13
N SER A 17 -9.39 9.88 2.15
CA SER A 17 -9.97 10.54 0.96
C SER A 17 -9.04 11.64 0.45
N THR A 18 -8.51 12.49 1.35
CA THR A 18 -7.53 13.52 1.02
C THR A 18 -6.27 12.92 0.40
N ALA A 19 -5.72 11.85 0.99
CA ALA A 19 -4.54 11.18 0.46
C ALA A 19 -4.79 10.64 -0.97
N TRP A 20 -5.93 10.00 -1.20
CA TRP A 20 -6.28 9.46 -2.51
C TRP A 20 -6.42 10.56 -3.56
N LYS A 21 -7.13 11.64 -3.23
CA LYS A 21 -7.35 12.78 -4.10
C LYS A 21 -6.03 13.42 -4.55
N CYS A 22 -5.12 13.69 -3.61
CA CYS A 22 -3.79 14.19 -3.92
C CYS A 22 -2.98 13.20 -4.76
N ALA A 23 -2.98 11.90 -4.39
CA ALA A 23 -2.27 10.87 -5.14
C ALA A 23 -2.79 10.73 -6.59
N ALA A 24 -4.10 10.77 -6.79
CA ALA A 24 -4.73 10.67 -8.10
C ALA A 24 -4.45 11.89 -8.98
N ALA A 25 -4.45 13.10 -8.40
CA ALA A 25 -4.17 14.35 -9.10
C ALA A 25 -2.76 14.43 -9.70
N THR A 26 -1.78 13.70 -9.14
CA THR A 26 -0.40 13.66 -9.69
C THR A 26 -0.31 13.12 -11.13
N TYR A 27 -1.36 12.48 -11.64
CA TYR A 27 -1.43 11.94 -12.99
C TYR A 27 -2.03 12.93 -14.01
N GLU A 28 -2.68 13.99 -13.55
CA GLU A 28 -3.39 14.99 -14.35
C GLU A 28 -2.78 16.37 -14.07
N GLU A 29 -1.95 16.85 -15.00
CA GLU A 29 -1.23 18.12 -14.82
C GLU A 29 -2.21 19.28 -14.60
N GLY A 30 -2.03 20.02 -13.50
CA GLY A 30 -2.87 21.16 -13.18
C GLY A 30 -4.24 20.81 -12.56
N SER A 31 -4.54 19.53 -12.32
CA SER A 31 -5.74 19.16 -11.58
C SER A 31 -5.58 19.54 -10.10
N ILE A 32 -6.55 20.30 -9.58
CA ILE A 32 -6.70 20.57 -8.16
C ILE A 32 -7.80 19.64 -7.67
N PRO A 33 -7.57 18.85 -6.60
CA PRO A 33 -8.65 18.06 -6.06
C PRO A 33 -9.76 18.96 -5.52
N GLU A 34 -11.02 18.64 -5.87
CA GLU A 34 -12.18 19.39 -5.38
C GLU A 34 -12.95 18.58 -4.34
N THR A 35 -13.31 19.24 -3.24
CA THR A 35 -14.25 18.70 -2.24
C THR A 35 -15.09 19.83 -1.66
N LYS A 36 -16.33 19.52 -1.24
CA LYS A 36 -17.24 20.52 -0.66
C LYS A 36 -16.74 21.13 0.66
N ASN A 37 -15.78 20.48 1.33
CA ASN A 37 -15.46 20.71 2.74
C ASN A 37 -13.95 20.95 3.01
N MET A 38 -13.09 20.86 2.00
CA MET A 38 -11.65 21.12 2.13
C MET A 38 -11.14 21.93 0.95
N THR A 39 -10.18 22.80 1.25
CA THR A 39 -9.43 23.57 0.26
C THR A 39 -8.10 22.88 -0.03
N PHE A 40 -7.69 22.89 -1.31
CA PHE A 40 -6.45 22.29 -1.77
C PHE A 40 -5.61 23.39 -2.44
N GLU A 41 -4.55 23.84 -1.76
CA GLU A 41 -3.61 24.82 -2.30
C GLU A 41 -2.34 24.11 -2.77
N VAL A 42 -2.14 24.02 -4.09
CA VAL A 42 -0.95 23.40 -4.66
C VAL A 42 0.24 24.36 -4.56
N LEU A 43 1.11 24.12 -3.58
CA LEU A 43 2.31 24.93 -3.32
C LEU A 43 3.42 24.66 -4.34
N LYS A 44 3.55 23.41 -4.78
CA LYS A 44 4.61 23.01 -5.72
C LYS A 44 4.20 21.81 -6.57
N CYS A 45 4.51 21.88 -7.87
CA CYS A 45 4.55 20.73 -8.77
C CYS A 45 5.99 20.45 -9.18
N ILE A 46 6.45 19.22 -8.94
CA ILE A 46 7.77 18.71 -9.32
C ILE A 46 7.60 17.93 -10.63
N LYS A 47 8.28 18.37 -11.67
CA LYS A 47 8.27 17.71 -12.99
C LYS A 47 9.26 16.54 -13.01
N PRO A 48 8.99 15.47 -13.79
CA PRO A 48 9.90 14.35 -13.87
C PRO A 48 11.20 14.74 -14.59
N SER A 49 12.32 14.12 -14.20
CA SER A 49 13.59 14.32 -14.92
C SER A 49 13.59 13.55 -16.23
N THR A 50 14.37 14.02 -17.21
CA THR A 50 14.56 13.35 -18.51
C THR A 50 15.12 11.93 -18.36
N GLY A 51 15.94 11.68 -17.33
CA GLY A 51 16.46 10.34 -17.00
C GLY A 51 15.55 9.47 -16.12
N GLY A 52 14.33 9.92 -15.80
CA GLY A 52 13.36 9.15 -15.01
C GLY A 52 13.68 8.99 -13.52
N SER A 53 14.80 9.54 -13.05
CA SER A 53 15.24 9.49 -11.65
C SER A 53 14.35 10.31 -10.71
N VAL A 54 13.91 11.49 -11.15
CA VAL A 54 12.95 12.32 -10.42
C VAL A 54 11.56 11.98 -10.94
N LYS A 55 10.68 11.54 -10.04
CA LYS A 55 9.27 11.31 -10.37
C LYS A 55 8.48 12.61 -10.32
N THR A 56 7.36 12.64 -11.03
CA THR A 56 6.37 13.71 -10.82
C THR A 56 5.86 13.64 -9.39
N ALA A 57 5.80 14.78 -8.71
CA ALA A 57 5.22 14.89 -7.38
C ALA A 57 4.54 16.24 -7.21
N SER A 58 3.59 16.33 -6.29
CA SER A 58 2.97 17.58 -5.88
C SER A 58 3.07 17.76 -4.37
N VAL A 59 3.16 19.02 -3.96
CA VAL A 59 3.09 19.45 -2.56
C VAL A 59 1.87 20.34 -2.43
N THR A 60 0.90 19.92 -1.63
CA THR A 60 -0.41 20.56 -1.51
C THR A 60 -0.71 20.82 -0.04
N LEU A 61 -1.03 22.05 0.32
CA LEU A 61 -1.58 22.37 1.63
C LEU A 61 -3.09 22.10 1.59
N VAL A 62 -3.58 21.32 2.54
CA VAL A 62 -5.00 21.00 2.65
C VAL A 62 -5.54 21.49 3.98
N GLU A 63 -6.62 22.26 3.92
CA GLU A 63 -7.27 22.85 5.08
C GLU A 63 -8.77 22.54 5.06
N GLU A 64 -9.42 22.55 6.23
CA GLU A 64 -10.89 22.47 6.26
C GLU A 64 -11.49 23.82 5.89
N SER A 65 -12.63 23.77 5.21
CA SER A 65 -13.43 24.97 4.95
C SER A 65 -13.79 25.65 6.28
N PRO A 66 -13.68 26.98 6.38
CA PRO A 66 -14.03 27.75 7.60
C PRO A 66 -15.47 27.56 8.07
N SER A 67 -16.35 27.01 7.21
CA SER A 67 -17.77 26.80 7.45
C SER A 67 -18.11 25.56 8.30
N LEU A 68 -17.13 24.74 8.70
CA LEU A 68 -17.37 23.51 9.47
C LEU A 68 -17.28 23.75 10.99
N PRO A 69 -18.25 23.25 11.78
CA PRO A 69 -18.31 23.48 13.23
C PRO A 69 -17.26 22.70 14.03
N THR A 70 -16.77 21.58 13.51
CA THR A 70 -15.77 20.71 14.15
C THR A 70 -14.49 20.71 13.34
N ARG A 71 -13.37 21.09 13.97
CA ARG A 71 -12.04 21.05 13.35
C ARG A 71 -11.43 19.66 13.46
N ASN A 72 -10.97 19.11 12.35
CA ASN A 72 -10.16 17.88 12.33
C ASN A 72 -8.77 18.17 12.91
N PRO A 73 -8.31 17.45 13.95
CA PRO A 73 -7.02 17.70 14.59
C PRO A 73 -5.81 17.43 13.67
N HIS A 74 -6.01 16.75 12.55
CA HIS A 74 -4.98 16.47 11.55
C HIS A 74 -4.90 17.51 10.43
N LEU A 75 -5.71 18.56 10.49
CA LEU A 75 -5.74 19.65 9.52
C LEU A 75 -5.34 20.98 10.21
N PRO A 76 -4.56 21.86 9.54
CA PRO A 76 -4.07 21.74 8.17
C PRO A 76 -2.98 20.65 8.01
N VAL A 77 -2.93 20.04 6.83
CA VAL A 77 -1.94 19.01 6.47
C VAL A 77 -1.18 19.40 5.22
N LEU A 78 0.15 19.25 5.25
CA LEU A 78 0.98 19.34 4.06
C LEU A 78 1.06 17.96 3.40
N VAL A 79 0.44 17.80 2.23
CA VAL A 79 0.42 16.53 1.49
C VAL A 79 1.52 16.53 0.44
N ILE A 80 2.39 15.53 0.50
CA ILE A 80 3.38 15.21 -0.54
C ILE A 80 2.89 13.98 -1.29
N ALA A 81 2.42 14.19 -2.52
CA ALA A 81 1.91 13.13 -3.37
C ALA A 81 2.91 12.79 -4.48
N VAL A 82 3.26 11.51 -4.64
CA VAL A 82 4.20 11.05 -5.67
C VAL A 82 3.47 10.21 -6.72
N ARG A 83 3.70 10.54 -7.99
CA ARG A 83 3.13 9.82 -9.13
C ARG A 83 3.77 8.45 -9.29
N GLY A 84 2.97 7.43 -9.55
CA GLY A 84 3.44 6.11 -9.94
C GLY A 84 3.88 6.01 -11.40
N SER A 85 4.24 4.79 -11.81
CA SER A 85 4.68 4.50 -13.18
C SER A 85 3.52 4.69 -14.17
N LYS A 86 3.83 5.12 -15.40
CA LYS A 86 2.84 5.26 -16.48
C LYS A 86 2.37 3.90 -17.01
N SER A 87 3.24 2.90 -16.98
CA SER A 87 2.94 1.52 -17.38
C SER A 87 3.15 0.57 -16.21
N VAL A 88 2.07 -0.07 -15.78
CA VAL A 88 2.07 -1.05 -14.69
C VAL A 88 2.62 -2.39 -15.17
N VAL A 89 2.34 -2.74 -16.43
CA VAL A 89 2.85 -3.97 -17.04
C VAL A 89 4.36 -3.91 -17.14
N ASP A 90 4.91 -2.82 -17.67
CA ASP A 90 6.37 -2.66 -17.74
C ASP A 90 6.99 -2.62 -16.35
N PHE A 91 6.29 -2.06 -15.36
CA PHE A 91 6.74 -2.10 -13.97
C PHE A 91 6.83 -3.53 -13.44
N VAL A 92 5.79 -4.35 -13.58
CA VAL A 92 5.76 -5.73 -13.05
C VAL A 92 6.75 -6.63 -13.80
N VAL A 93 6.87 -6.49 -15.12
CA VAL A 93 7.81 -7.29 -15.92
C VAL A 93 9.27 -6.95 -15.59
N ASN A 94 9.55 -5.69 -15.24
CA ASN A 94 10.88 -5.22 -14.89
C ASN A 94 11.09 -5.04 -13.37
N ALA A 95 10.30 -5.74 -12.54
CA ALA A 95 10.41 -5.69 -11.08
C ALA A 95 11.71 -6.36 -10.60
N ASN A 96 12.85 -5.73 -10.87
CA ASN A 96 14.12 -6.12 -10.30
C ASN A 96 14.08 -5.76 -8.81
N CYS A 97 14.04 -6.79 -7.96
CA CYS A 97 13.95 -6.63 -6.51
C CYS A 97 15.31 -6.38 -5.84
N GLU A 98 16.33 -5.95 -6.61
CA GLU A 98 17.60 -5.49 -6.05
C GLU A 98 17.37 -4.47 -4.93
N THR A 99 17.87 -4.82 -3.74
CA THR A 99 17.77 -3.99 -2.55
C THR A 99 19.08 -3.29 -2.26
N GLU A 100 19.00 -2.04 -1.83
CA GLU A 100 20.13 -1.23 -1.38
C GLU A 100 19.90 -0.75 0.05
N ASP A 101 21.00 -0.48 0.74
CA ASP A 101 20.97 0.03 2.11
C ASP A 101 20.34 1.43 2.18
N THR A 102 19.43 1.65 3.13
CA THR A 102 18.73 2.93 3.27
C THR A 102 19.58 4.04 3.86
N ARG A 103 20.77 3.76 4.41
CA ARG A 103 21.66 4.75 5.07
C ARG A 103 22.06 5.92 4.16
N LYS A 104 21.98 5.77 2.84
CA LYS A 104 22.15 6.89 1.89
C LYS A 104 21.00 7.91 1.93
N LEU A 105 19.88 7.58 2.57
CA LEU A 105 18.69 8.41 2.70
C LEU A 105 18.31 8.67 4.15
N PHE A 106 18.32 7.65 5.00
CA PHE A 106 18.04 7.74 6.45
C PHE A 106 18.59 6.54 7.21
N ASP A 107 18.86 6.73 8.51
CA ASP A 107 19.28 5.66 9.41
C ASP A 107 18.05 5.06 10.12
N ILE A 108 17.94 3.72 10.12
CA ILE A 108 16.87 3.02 10.85
C ILE A 108 17.02 3.17 12.37
N ASN A 109 18.24 3.38 12.87
CA ASN A 109 18.45 3.59 14.31
C ASN A 109 17.82 4.90 14.79
N ASP A 110 17.65 5.89 13.91
CA ASP A 110 16.91 7.13 14.21
C ASP A 110 15.38 6.88 14.23
N LEU A 111 14.91 5.74 13.71
CA LEU A 111 13.50 5.31 13.78
C LEU A 111 13.21 4.45 15.00
N LEU A 112 14.18 3.79 15.60
CA LEU A 112 13.94 2.85 16.69
C LEU A 112 14.37 3.45 18.03
N PRO A 113 13.66 3.15 19.14
CA PRO A 113 14.24 3.36 20.47
C PRO A 113 15.57 2.61 20.54
N GLN A 114 16.61 3.21 21.12
CA GLN A 114 17.95 2.62 21.17
C GLN A 114 17.90 1.20 21.75
N THR A 115 18.08 0.22 20.87
CA THR A 115 18.32 -1.19 21.21
C THR A 115 19.73 -1.55 20.76
N ASP A 116 20.44 -2.40 21.50
CA ASP A 116 21.85 -2.77 21.28
C ASP A 116 22.18 -3.45 19.93
N SER A 117 21.19 -3.65 19.05
CA SER A 117 21.36 -4.23 17.72
C SER A 117 21.46 -3.16 16.64
N THR A 118 22.56 -3.22 15.87
CA THR A 118 22.71 -2.49 14.60
C THR A 118 21.70 -3.05 13.57
N HIS A 119 20.51 -2.48 13.54
CA HIS A 119 19.54 -2.86 12.52
C HIS A 119 20.00 -2.31 11.16
N SER A 120 19.95 -3.16 10.13
CA SER A 120 20.09 -2.71 8.75
C SER A 120 18.73 -2.77 8.08
N LEU A 121 18.39 -1.70 7.36
CA LEU A 121 17.21 -1.64 6.53
C LEU A 121 17.68 -1.51 5.09
N ARG A 122 17.16 -2.39 4.25
CA ARG A 122 17.35 -2.32 2.80
C ARG A 122 16.02 -1.97 2.16
N ALA A 123 16.08 -1.26 1.05
CA ALA A 123 14.92 -0.92 0.25
C ALA A 123 15.16 -1.18 -1.22
N HIS A 124 14.09 -1.36 -1.99
CA HIS A 124 14.17 -1.51 -3.44
C HIS A 124 14.98 -0.34 -4.04
N ALA A 125 16.07 -0.66 -4.74
CA ALA A 125 17.08 0.29 -5.21
C ALA A 125 16.48 1.45 -6.04
N GLY A 126 15.66 1.09 -7.03
CA GLY A 126 14.95 2.05 -7.89
C GLY A 126 14.07 3.04 -7.13
N PHE A 127 13.29 2.57 -6.15
CA PHE A 127 12.45 3.46 -5.33
C PHE A 127 13.27 4.32 -4.38
N LEU A 128 14.34 3.76 -3.82
CA LEU A 128 15.25 4.48 -2.93
C LEU A 128 15.97 5.62 -3.66
N ASN A 129 16.42 5.38 -4.90
CA ASN A 129 16.98 6.42 -5.76
C ASN A 129 15.93 7.49 -6.13
N GLY A 130 14.69 7.07 -6.42
CA GLY A 130 13.59 7.99 -6.68
C GLY A 130 13.25 8.89 -5.48
N ALA A 131 13.28 8.34 -4.27
CA ALA A 131 13.07 9.09 -3.03
C ALA A 131 14.20 10.09 -2.79
N ALA A 132 15.46 9.64 -2.89
CA ALA A 132 16.64 10.50 -2.74
C ALA A 132 16.62 11.68 -3.72
N ALA A 133 16.22 11.45 -4.96
CA ALA A 133 16.15 12.49 -5.99
C ALA A 133 15.08 13.57 -5.69
N LEU A 134 14.04 13.23 -4.93
CA LEU A 134 12.96 14.16 -4.54
C LEU A 134 13.29 15.01 -3.30
N VAL A 135 14.20 14.55 -2.44
CA VAL A 135 14.55 15.22 -1.16
C VAL A 135 14.85 16.70 -1.33
N LYS A 136 15.70 17.06 -2.30
CA LYS A 136 16.12 18.46 -2.55
C LYS A 136 14.97 19.41 -2.89
N TYR A 137 13.83 18.89 -3.36
CA TYR A 137 12.65 19.69 -3.68
C TYR A 137 11.66 19.78 -2.51
N ILE A 138 11.75 18.87 -1.55
CA ILE A 138 10.76 18.70 -0.47
C ILE A 138 11.30 19.25 0.87
N ASP A 139 12.61 19.19 1.11
CA ASP A 139 13.21 19.53 2.41
C ASP A 139 12.81 20.92 2.91
N SER A 140 12.96 21.95 2.07
CA SER A 140 12.60 23.32 2.46
C SER A 140 11.10 23.52 2.63
N LEU A 141 10.27 22.77 1.90
CA LEU A 141 8.81 22.86 2.01
C LEU A 141 8.32 22.24 3.32
N VAL A 142 8.89 21.10 3.74
CA VAL A 142 8.55 20.45 5.01
C VAL A 142 9.06 21.28 6.18
N ALA A 143 10.31 21.75 6.12
CA ALA A 143 10.93 22.54 7.20
C ALA A 143 10.23 23.89 7.44
N ASN A 144 9.78 24.56 6.37
CA ASN A 144 9.10 25.86 6.46
C ASN A 144 7.58 25.74 6.61
N SER A 145 7.04 24.51 6.62
CA SER A 145 5.61 24.29 6.74
C SER A 145 5.09 24.73 8.10
N LYS A 146 4.04 25.54 8.10
CA LYS A 146 3.29 25.88 9.32
C LYS A 146 2.32 24.75 9.73
N ALA A 147 2.09 23.76 8.86
CA ALA A 147 1.27 22.61 9.19
C ALA A 147 1.99 21.72 10.20
N GLY A 148 1.33 21.43 11.33
CA GLY A 148 1.82 20.48 12.33
C GLY A 148 1.80 19.03 11.86
N HIS A 149 1.20 18.76 10.69
CA HIS A 149 1.03 17.43 10.12
C HIS A 149 1.49 17.41 8.66
N VAL A 150 2.27 16.39 8.31
CA VAL A 150 2.77 16.12 6.97
C VAL A 150 2.35 14.71 6.54
N LEU A 151 1.74 14.59 5.37
CA LEU A 151 1.20 13.33 4.83
C LEU A 151 1.90 12.97 3.52
N PHE A 152 2.56 11.81 3.49
CA PHE A 152 3.11 11.24 2.27
C PHE A 152 2.09 10.28 1.65
N CYS A 153 1.85 10.41 0.35
CA CYS A 153 0.95 9.50 -0.35
C CYS A 153 1.38 9.24 -1.79
N GLY A 154 0.82 8.17 -2.36
CA GLY A 154 1.07 7.81 -3.74
C GLY A 154 0.36 6.54 -4.13
N HIS A 155 0.17 6.37 -5.44
CA HIS A 155 -0.40 5.18 -6.05
C HIS A 155 0.69 4.38 -6.76
N SER A 156 0.60 3.04 -6.76
CA SER A 156 1.55 2.17 -7.46
C SER A 156 3.00 2.42 -7.01
N ALA A 157 3.95 2.44 -7.94
CA ALA A 157 5.35 2.80 -7.69
C ALA A 157 5.57 4.21 -7.09
N GLY A 158 4.55 5.07 -7.05
CA GLY A 158 4.59 6.37 -6.38
C GLY A 158 4.39 6.22 -4.88
N GLY A 159 3.53 5.29 -4.47
CA GLY A 159 3.36 4.91 -3.06
C GLY A 159 4.67 4.42 -2.45
N ALA A 160 5.42 3.62 -3.20
CA ALA A 160 6.69 3.07 -2.73
C ALA A 160 7.74 4.17 -2.43
N VAL A 161 7.84 5.15 -3.33
CA VAL A 161 8.71 6.32 -3.15
C VAL A 161 8.22 7.20 -2.00
N ALA A 162 6.90 7.40 -1.88
CA ALA A 162 6.30 8.14 -0.77
C ALA A 162 6.56 7.48 0.59
N SER A 163 6.54 6.16 0.68
CA SER A 163 6.89 5.42 1.90
C SER A 163 8.35 5.66 2.34
N LEU A 164 9.30 5.69 1.41
CA LEU A 164 10.71 5.97 1.74
C LEU A 164 10.94 7.42 2.15
N LEU A 165 10.25 8.37 1.50
CA LEU A 165 10.25 9.76 1.95
C LEU A 165 9.68 9.87 3.37
N PHE A 166 8.55 9.22 3.64
CA PHE A 166 7.97 9.19 4.98
C PHE A 166 8.96 8.69 6.03
N LEU A 167 9.61 7.55 5.80
CA LEU A 167 10.60 7.00 6.73
C LEU A 167 11.77 7.95 6.97
N LYS A 168 12.27 8.61 5.92
CA LYS A 168 13.29 9.68 6.05
C LYS A 168 12.82 10.80 6.96
N TYR A 169 11.65 11.38 6.70
CA TYR A 169 11.20 12.53 7.46
C TYR A 169 10.82 12.18 8.89
N LEU A 170 10.29 10.98 9.13
CA LEU A 170 10.06 10.46 10.47
C LEU A 170 11.38 10.26 11.24
N SER A 171 12.40 9.67 10.60
CA SER A 171 13.76 9.51 11.13
C SER A 171 14.35 10.86 11.52
N ASN A 172 14.31 11.83 10.60
CA ASN A 172 14.79 13.19 10.85
C ASN A 172 14.02 13.88 11.99
N ALA A 173 12.70 13.71 12.06
CA ALA A 173 11.87 14.33 13.09
C ALA A 173 12.21 13.81 14.48
N ARG A 174 12.42 12.50 14.62
CA ARG A 174 12.84 11.86 15.88
C ARG A 174 14.24 12.33 16.31
N LYS A 175 15.17 12.39 15.35
CA LYS A 175 16.53 12.88 15.58
C LYS A 175 16.60 14.35 16.01
N THR A 176 15.75 15.19 15.45
CA THR A 176 15.75 16.66 15.68
C THR A 176 14.72 17.11 16.71
N ALA A 177 13.95 16.19 17.29
CA ALA A 177 12.81 16.49 18.17
C ALA A 177 11.83 17.51 17.54
N SER A 178 11.58 17.39 16.24
CA SER A 178 10.57 18.21 15.54
C SER A 178 9.20 18.03 16.20
N PRO A 179 8.33 19.05 16.27
CA PRO A 179 6.97 18.88 16.77
C PRO A 179 6.01 18.29 15.70
N GLN A 180 6.46 18.17 14.45
CA GLN A 180 5.59 17.74 13.34
C GLN A 180 5.23 16.26 13.44
N THR A 181 3.99 15.94 13.08
CA THR A 181 3.50 14.57 12.91
C THR A 181 3.60 14.16 11.43
N PHE A 182 3.96 12.92 11.18
CA PHE A 182 4.15 12.37 9.83
C PHE A 182 3.24 11.15 9.63
N SER A 183 2.46 11.17 8.54
CA SER A 183 1.62 10.05 8.11
C SER A 183 2.05 9.55 6.74
N CYS A 184 1.73 8.29 6.43
CA CYS A 184 1.90 7.71 5.11
C CYS A 184 0.66 6.89 4.73
N ILE A 185 0.02 7.23 3.60
CA ILE A 185 -1.11 6.47 3.07
C ILE A 185 -0.83 6.15 1.61
N THR A 186 -0.72 4.87 1.28
CA THR A 186 -0.42 4.43 -0.07
C THR A 186 -1.55 3.60 -0.67
N PHE A 187 -1.63 3.57 -2.00
CA PHE A 187 -2.71 2.91 -2.74
C PHE A 187 -2.12 1.96 -3.79
N GLY A 188 -2.28 0.65 -3.59
CA GLY A 188 -1.74 -0.36 -4.49
C GLY A 188 -0.22 -0.25 -4.62
N SER A 189 0.46 0.21 -3.56
CA SER A 189 1.90 0.42 -3.62
C SER A 189 2.62 -0.89 -3.85
N SER A 190 3.75 -0.83 -4.55
CA SER A 190 4.72 -1.92 -4.56
C SER A 190 5.35 -2.09 -3.17
N PRO A 191 5.76 -3.30 -2.79
CA PRO A 191 6.53 -3.54 -1.58
C PRO A 191 7.93 -2.90 -1.69
N VAL A 192 8.51 -2.48 -0.55
CA VAL A 192 9.60 -1.50 -0.53
C VAL A 192 10.76 -1.83 0.39
N THR A 193 10.54 -2.42 1.56
CA THR A 193 11.57 -2.58 2.60
C THR A 193 11.83 -4.03 3.00
N GLN A 194 13.06 -4.32 3.40
CA GLN A 194 13.48 -5.57 4.03
C GLN A 194 14.45 -5.25 5.19
N PRO A 195 14.20 -5.71 6.43
CA PRO A 195 13.06 -6.52 6.88
C PRO A 195 11.73 -5.73 6.89
N ASN A 196 10.64 -6.37 7.34
CA ASN A 196 9.33 -5.73 7.46
C ASN A 196 9.34 -4.61 8.52
N ILE A 197 9.56 -3.36 8.10
CA ILE A 197 9.62 -2.21 9.00
C ILE A 197 8.30 -1.97 9.75
N SER A 198 7.17 -2.40 9.20
CA SER A 198 5.84 -2.24 9.79
C SER A 198 5.64 -3.08 11.05
N GLN A 199 6.45 -4.12 11.26
CA GLN A 199 6.45 -4.89 12.51
C GLN A 199 7.22 -4.17 13.64
N ILE A 200 8.05 -3.19 13.29
CA ILE A 200 8.94 -2.49 14.23
C ILE A 200 8.43 -1.08 14.53
N LEU A 201 7.71 -0.46 13.59
CA LEU A 201 7.03 0.81 13.84
C LEU A 201 5.88 0.61 14.84
N PRO A 202 5.65 1.59 15.74
CA PRO A 202 4.47 1.59 16.60
C PRO A 202 3.19 1.48 15.77
N LYS A 203 2.20 0.75 16.27
CA LYS A 203 0.94 0.53 15.58
C LYS A 203 0.10 1.80 15.54
N ASN A 204 -0.81 1.89 14.58
CA ASN A 204 -1.76 3.00 14.50
C ASN A 204 -2.58 3.10 15.81
N GLY A 205 -2.49 4.26 16.46
CA GLY A 205 -3.13 4.54 17.75
C GLY A 205 -2.28 4.23 18.99
N GLU A 206 -1.07 3.70 18.83
CA GLU A 206 -0.09 3.75 19.92
C GLU A 206 0.46 5.17 20.05
N LYS A 207 0.72 5.61 21.29
CA LYS A 207 1.35 6.91 21.54
C LYS A 207 2.81 6.85 21.09
N ALA A 208 3.08 7.37 19.89
CA ALA A 208 4.42 7.47 19.34
C ALA A 208 4.69 8.91 18.89
N PRO A 209 5.79 9.54 19.34
CA PRO A 209 6.12 10.89 18.90
C PRO A 209 6.29 10.93 17.38
N ASN A 210 5.80 12.01 16.79
CA ASN A 210 5.91 12.32 15.35
C ASN A 210 5.20 11.34 14.41
N LEU A 211 4.55 10.30 14.91
CA LEU A 211 3.93 9.27 14.08
C LEU A 211 2.42 9.47 14.00
N GLY A 212 1.92 9.64 12.78
CA GLY A 212 0.51 9.66 12.45
C GLY A 212 0.03 8.32 11.88
N LEU A 213 -0.87 8.36 10.91
CA LEU A 213 -1.43 7.17 10.27
C LEU A 213 -0.44 6.57 9.28
N VAL A 214 -0.18 5.27 9.37
CA VAL A 214 0.62 4.53 8.39
C VAL A 214 -0.21 3.39 7.82
N LEU A 215 -0.71 3.56 6.59
CA LEU A 215 -1.66 2.67 5.94
C LEU A 215 -1.21 2.28 4.52
N ALA A 216 -1.28 0.99 4.21
CA ALA A 216 -1.13 0.46 2.86
C ALA A 216 -2.50 -0.04 2.37
N ILE A 217 -3.17 0.76 1.54
CA ILE A 217 -4.51 0.44 1.03
C ILE A 217 -4.38 -0.41 -0.23
N VAL A 218 -4.90 -1.64 -0.17
CA VAL A 218 -4.71 -2.65 -1.21
C VAL A 218 -6.06 -3.14 -1.69
N ASN A 219 -6.27 -3.16 -3.01
CA ASN A 219 -7.42 -3.85 -3.59
C ASN A 219 -7.21 -5.37 -3.52
N GLU A 220 -8.26 -6.12 -3.20
CA GLU A 220 -8.26 -7.57 -3.41
C GLU A 220 -7.72 -7.91 -4.81
N TYR A 221 -6.87 -8.93 -4.88
CA TYR A 221 -6.23 -9.40 -6.11
C TYR A 221 -5.25 -8.44 -6.81
N ASP A 222 -4.99 -7.24 -6.29
CA ASP A 222 -3.98 -6.32 -6.85
C ASP A 222 -2.56 -6.90 -6.79
N LEU A 223 -2.07 -7.33 -7.96
CA LEU A 223 -0.73 -7.92 -8.13
C LEU A 223 0.40 -7.00 -7.63
N VAL A 224 0.29 -5.69 -7.82
CA VAL A 224 1.40 -4.76 -7.59
C VAL A 224 1.83 -4.75 -6.13
N SER A 225 0.88 -4.90 -5.22
CA SER A 225 1.14 -4.90 -3.77
C SER A 225 1.85 -6.14 -3.24
N ARG A 226 2.00 -7.16 -4.08
CA ARG A 226 2.75 -8.38 -3.78
C ARG A 226 3.82 -8.70 -4.84
N ALA A 227 4.05 -7.81 -5.80
CA ALA A 227 4.95 -8.06 -6.92
C ALA A 227 6.43 -7.98 -6.49
N ASP A 228 6.90 -9.03 -5.82
CA ASP A 228 8.31 -9.38 -5.68
C ASP A 228 8.70 -10.46 -6.72
N GLN A 229 10.00 -10.63 -6.95
CA GLN A 229 10.52 -11.48 -8.03
C GLN A 229 10.07 -12.94 -7.88
N LEU A 230 10.16 -13.50 -6.68
CA LEU A 230 9.77 -14.89 -6.41
C LEU A 230 8.25 -15.06 -6.57
N TYR A 231 7.47 -14.08 -6.13
CA TYR A 231 6.02 -14.11 -6.25
C TYR A 231 5.55 -14.08 -7.71
N VAL A 232 6.05 -13.13 -8.49
CA VAL A 232 5.73 -13.03 -9.93
C VAL A 232 6.13 -14.32 -10.65
N ARG A 233 7.28 -14.88 -10.30
CA ARG A 233 7.71 -16.18 -10.83
C ARG A 233 6.75 -17.31 -10.45
N SER A 234 6.39 -17.43 -9.18
CA SER A 234 5.42 -18.44 -8.72
C SER A 234 4.09 -18.36 -9.47
N LEU A 235 3.60 -17.14 -9.76
CA LEU A 235 2.41 -16.98 -10.59
C LEU A 235 2.61 -17.46 -12.03
N VAL A 236 3.75 -17.15 -12.64
CA VAL A 236 4.06 -17.64 -14.00
C VAL A 236 4.10 -19.17 -14.00
N ASP A 237 4.74 -19.79 -13.03
CA ASP A 237 4.81 -21.25 -12.91
C ASP A 237 3.42 -21.86 -12.62
N LEU A 238 2.57 -21.18 -11.84
CA LEU A 238 1.17 -21.56 -11.65
C LEU A 238 0.42 -21.56 -12.99
N TYR A 239 0.52 -20.48 -13.78
CA TYR A 239 -0.10 -20.42 -15.10
C TYR A 239 0.45 -21.49 -16.04
N ARG A 240 1.77 -21.73 -16.06
CA ARG A 240 2.41 -22.78 -16.86
C ARG A 240 1.90 -24.17 -16.50
N SER A 241 1.68 -24.44 -15.21
CA SER A 241 1.14 -25.71 -14.74
C SER A 241 -0.27 -25.99 -15.29
N LEU A 242 -1.11 -24.95 -15.46
CA LEU A 242 -2.44 -25.07 -16.07
C LEU A 242 -2.36 -25.53 -17.54
N PHE A 243 -1.24 -25.26 -18.21
CA PHE A 243 -0.96 -25.67 -19.59
C PHE A 243 0.00 -26.86 -19.69
N GLN A 244 0.27 -27.57 -18.58
CA GLN A 244 1.19 -28.72 -18.55
C GLN A 244 2.62 -28.39 -19.02
N LEU A 245 3.04 -27.13 -18.84
CA LEU A 245 4.40 -26.67 -19.14
C LEU A 245 5.27 -26.81 -17.89
N PRO A 246 6.56 -27.21 -18.03
CA PRO A 246 7.47 -27.32 -16.89
C PRO A 246 7.71 -25.96 -16.25
N PRO A 247 8.00 -25.87 -14.93
CA PRO A 247 8.45 -24.62 -14.32
C PRO A 247 9.67 -24.07 -15.06
N ILE A 248 9.80 -22.75 -15.13
CA ILE A 248 11.06 -22.19 -15.67
C ILE A 248 12.18 -22.44 -14.65
N LYS A 249 13.39 -22.72 -15.14
CA LYS A 249 14.57 -23.02 -14.31
C LYS A 249 15.29 -21.72 -13.98
N ASP A 250 15.88 -21.64 -12.79
CA ASP A 250 16.73 -20.51 -12.42
C ASP A 250 18.18 -20.85 -12.77
N ASP A 251 18.79 -20.06 -13.66
CA ASP A 251 20.22 -20.19 -14.02
C ASP A 251 21.16 -19.67 -12.90
N LYS A 252 20.62 -19.36 -11.71
CA LYS A 252 21.37 -18.85 -10.55
C LYS A 252 21.14 -19.70 -9.30
N SER A 253 21.49 -20.97 -9.37
CA SER A 253 21.86 -21.75 -8.18
C SER A 253 22.86 -22.83 -8.57
N GLY A 254 24.15 -22.49 -8.45
CA GLY A 254 25.15 -23.51 -8.18
C GLY A 254 24.83 -24.14 -6.83
N GLU A 255 24.75 -25.47 -6.83
CA GLU A 255 24.93 -26.37 -5.68
C GLU A 255 24.11 -26.06 -4.42
N THR A 256 22.95 -26.71 -4.29
CA THR A 256 22.71 -27.74 -3.26
C THR A 256 21.35 -28.39 -3.52
N GLY A 257 21.36 -29.70 -3.67
CA GLY A 257 20.24 -30.47 -4.20
C GLY A 257 19.05 -30.58 -3.25
N THR A 258 17.86 -30.63 -3.83
CA THR A 258 16.85 -31.63 -3.47
C THR A 258 15.93 -31.83 -4.66
N THR A 259 16.21 -32.89 -5.41
CA THR A 259 15.34 -33.44 -6.45
C THR A 259 14.01 -33.84 -5.81
N PRO A 260 12.83 -33.54 -6.41
CA PRO A 260 11.61 -34.23 -6.03
C PRO A 260 11.74 -35.66 -6.55
N SER A 261 11.98 -36.60 -5.64
CA SER A 261 12.00 -38.02 -5.91
C SER A 261 10.63 -38.47 -6.41
N SER A 262 10.55 -38.81 -7.69
CA SER A 262 9.57 -39.76 -8.21
C SER A 262 9.97 -41.16 -7.74
N THR A 263 9.14 -41.78 -6.89
CA THR A 263 9.27 -43.21 -6.53
C THR A 263 7.95 -43.90 -6.83
N GLN A 264 7.91 -44.66 -7.93
CA GLN A 264 7.15 -45.91 -8.06
C GLN A 264 7.81 -46.94 -7.11
N GLU A 265 7.22 -47.98 -6.53
CA GLU A 265 5.92 -48.64 -6.61
C GLU A 265 5.86 -49.58 -5.38
N GLY A 266 4.67 -49.90 -4.86
CA GLY A 266 4.50 -50.89 -3.79
C GLY A 266 3.03 -51.15 -3.50
N SER A 267 2.56 -52.29 -3.98
CA SER A 267 1.20 -52.83 -3.85
C SER A 267 0.72 -52.89 -2.39
N ASP A 268 -0.51 -52.42 -2.16
CA ASP A 268 -1.54 -53.23 -1.48
C ASP A 268 -2.94 -52.67 -1.76
N LEU A 269 -3.83 -53.59 -2.09
CA LEU A 269 -5.23 -53.38 -2.42
C LEU A 269 -6.03 -53.08 -1.15
N GLU A 270 -6.45 -51.83 -0.94
CA GLU A 270 -7.71 -51.56 -0.23
C GLU A 270 -8.44 -50.36 -0.85
N ALA A 271 -9.69 -50.63 -1.23
CA ALA A 271 -10.60 -49.69 -1.85
C ALA A 271 -10.93 -48.51 -0.92
N SER A 272 -10.27 -47.39 -1.14
CA SER A 272 -10.64 -46.10 -0.56
C SER A 272 -10.95 -45.13 -1.69
N ARG A 273 -12.16 -44.55 -1.68
CA ARG A 273 -12.60 -43.44 -2.56
C ARG A 273 -11.43 -42.50 -2.90
N PRO A 274 -11.28 -42.04 -4.16
CA PRO A 274 -10.32 -40.98 -4.45
C PRO A 274 -10.75 -39.74 -3.67
N GLN A 275 -10.09 -39.50 -2.54
CA GLN A 275 -10.04 -38.17 -1.95
C GLN A 275 -9.50 -37.27 -3.05
N VAL A 276 -10.27 -36.26 -3.45
CA VAL A 276 -9.78 -35.19 -4.31
C VAL A 276 -8.58 -34.60 -3.58
N ALA A 277 -7.37 -35.00 -3.95
CA ALA A 277 -6.15 -34.43 -3.43
C ALA A 277 -6.27 -32.92 -3.63
N LYS A 278 -6.34 -32.19 -2.51
CA LYS A 278 -6.49 -30.74 -2.51
C LYS A 278 -5.30 -30.19 -3.28
N ARG A 279 -5.53 -29.71 -4.51
CA ARG A 279 -4.49 -29.04 -5.31
C ARG A 279 -4.16 -27.73 -4.59
N SER A 280 -3.17 -27.76 -3.70
CA SER A 280 -2.60 -26.57 -3.08
C SER A 280 -1.45 -26.06 -3.94
N TRP A 281 -1.38 -24.73 -4.11
CA TRP A 281 -0.24 -24.07 -4.70
C TRP A 281 0.39 -23.19 -3.63
N ASP A 282 1.60 -23.55 -3.21
CA ASP A 282 2.29 -22.83 -2.15
C ASP A 282 2.90 -21.53 -2.70
N LEU A 283 2.56 -20.42 -2.06
CA LEU A 283 3.08 -19.11 -2.43
C LEU A 283 4.40 -18.84 -1.68
N PRO A 284 5.42 -18.28 -2.35
CA PRO A 284 6.68 -17.93 -1.69
C PRO A 284 6.47 -16.83 -0.66
N ALA A 285 7.27 -16.85 0.41
CA ALA A 285 7.28 -15.77 1.40
C ALA A 285 7.72 -14.43 0.75
N PRO A 286 7.17 -13.28 1.16
CA PRO A 286 7.61 -11.99 0.65
C PRO A 286 9.06 -11.68 1.04
N GLU A 287 9.89 -11.32 0.06
CA GLU A 287 11.27 -10.85 0.32
C GLU A 287 11.29 -9.38 0.76
N ILE A 288 10.31 -8.62 0.28
CA ILE A 288 10.18 -7.18 0.49
C ILE A 288 8.75 -6.84 0.88
N TRP A 289 8.59 -5.85 1.76
CA TRP A 289 7.34 -5.60 2.47
C TRP A 289 6.78 -4.20 2.23
N LEU A 290 5.47 -4.07 2.32
CA LEU A 290 4.77 -2.78 2.35
C LEU A 290 5.04 -2.06 3.68
N VAL A 291 5.04 -0.73 3.63
CA VAL A 291 5.15 0.12 4.83
C VAL A 291 3.75 0.51 5.30
N GLY A 292 3.43 0.21 6.56
CA GLY A 292 2.15 0.49 7.22
C GLY A 292 1.25 -0.72 7.44
N GLU A 293 0.16 -0.49 8.17
CA GLU A 293 -0.90 -1.48 8.34
C GLU A 293 -1.61 -1.71 7.00
N VAL A 294 -1.72 -2.97 6.59
CA VAL A 294 -2.34 -3.32 5.31
C VAL A 294 -3.85 -3.32 5.46
N VAL A 295 -4.52 -2.45 4.70
CA VAL A 295 -5.99 -2.35 4.64
C VAL A 295 -6.47 -2.92 3.32
N LEU A 296 -7.14 -4.06 3.36
CA LEU A 296 -7.65 -4.74 2.17
C LEU A 296 -9.07 -4.28 1.83
N LEU A 297 -9.27 -3.93 0.57
CA LEU A 297 -10.55 -3.54 -0.02
C LEU A 297 -11.11 -4.72 -0.80
N ARG A 298 -12.22 -5.31 -0.34
CA ARG A 298 -12.84 -6.50 -0.94
C ARG A 298 -14.27 -6.21 -1.39
N THR A 299 -14.66 -6.61 -2.59
CA THR A 299 -16.04 -6.43 -3.08
C THR A 299 -16.85 -7.71 -2.87
N GLU A 300 -17.78 -7.61 -1.94
CA GLU A 300 -18.87 -8.53 -1.58
C GLU A 300 -19.97 -8.58 -2.65
N ILE A 301 -20.51 -9.73 -3.04
CA ILE A 301 -21.92 -9.77 -3.51
C ILE A 301 -22.77 -10.12 -2.30
N VAL A 302 -23.71 -9.25 -1.96
CA VAL A 302 -24.57 -9.38 -0.78
C VAL A 302 -26.03 -9.44 -1.24
N GLU A 303 -26.76 -10.38 -0.68
CA GLU A 303 -28.21 -10.48 -0.84
C GLU A 303 -28.90 -9.41 0.01
N THR A 304 -29.76 -8.63 -0.62
CA THR A 304 -30.62 -7.66 0.04
C THR A 304 -32.08 -8.00 -0.24
N GLN A 305 -32.90 -8.03 0.81
CA GLN A 305 -34.34 -8.19 0.65
C GLN A 305 -34.93 -6.83 0.28
N ALA A 306 -35.51 -6.76 -0.92
CA ALA A 306 -36.33 -5.64 -1.35
C ALA A 306 -37.79 -6.08 -1.30
N ASN A 307 -38.63 -5.27 -0.64
CA ASN A 307 -40.07 -5.38 -0.83
C ASN A 307 -40.37 -4.73 -2.18
N ASP A 308 -40.80 -5.54 -3.14
CA ASP A 308 -41.62 -4.99 -4.21
C ASP A 308 -42.86 -4.36 -3.55
N GLY A 309 -43.37 -3.27 -4.09
CA GLY A 309 -44.57 -2.62 -3.53
C GLY A 309 -45.84 -3.50 -3.50
N GLN A 310 -45.72 -4.81 -3.74
CA GLN A 310 -46.76 -5.83 -3.78
C GLN A 310 -46.60 -6.89 -2.66
N GLY A 311 -45.62 -6.74 -1.76
CA GLY A 311 -45.48 -7.58 -0.56
C GLY A 311 -44.86 -8.96 -0.82
N LYS A 312 -44.22 -9.18 -1.98
CA LYS A 312 -43.38 -10.36 -2.21
C LYS A 312 -41.92 -10.02 -1.91
N PRO A 313 -41.21 -10.85 -1.12
CA PRO A 313 -39.78 -10.66 -0.92
C PRO A 313 -39.06 -10.92 -2.25
N THR A 314 -38.44 -9.88 -2.80
CA THR A 314 -37.52 -10.00 -3.94
C THR A 314 -36.09 -9.94 -3.43
N VAL A 315 -35.24 -10.85 -3.92
CA VAL A 315 -33.81 -10.88 -3.58
C VAL A 315 -33.08 -10.02 -4.61
N ASP A 316 -32.55 -8.88 -4.18
CA ASP A 316 -31.66 -8.05 -4.99
C ASP A 316 -30.21 -8.30 -4.59
N MET A 317 -29.33 -8.47 -5.59
CA MET A 317 -27.92 -8.78 -5.40
C MET A 317 -27.11 -7.51 -5.54
N LYS A 318 -26.65 -6.95 -4.42
CA LYS A 318 -25.88 -5.70 -4.41
C LYS A 318 -24.40 -5.95 -4.15
N ARG A 319 -23.53 -5.20 -4.83
CA ARG A 319 -22.10 -5.16 -4.50
C ARG A 319 -21.87 -4.29 -3.26
N ALA A 320 -21.22 -4.85 -2.26
CA ALA A 320 -20.85 -4.13 -1.03
C ALA A 320 -19.33 -4.12 -0.85
N LEU A 321 -18.76 -2.98 -0.48
CA LEU A 321 -17.35 -2.90 -0.13
C LEU A 321 -17.14 -3.40 1.30
N LYS A 322 -16.19 -4.32 1.49
CA LYS A 322 -15.64 -4.71 2.79
C LYS A 322 -14.25 -4.10 2.93
N VAL A 323 -13.98 -3.55 4.11
CA VAL A 323 -12.71 -2.90 4.46
C VAL A 323 -12.23 -3.50 5.77
N PHE A 324 -11.04 -4.09 5.77
CA PHE A 324 -10.46 -4.69 6.97
C PHE A 324 -8.93 -4.63 6.94
N ALA A 325 -8.33 -4.50 8.12
CA ALA A 325 -6.89 -4.64 8.29
C ALA A 325 -6.49 -6.12 8.21
N VAL A 326 -5.34 -6.39 7.62
CA VAL A 326 -4.79 -7.74 7.43
C VAL A 326 -3.39 -7.81 8.03
N ALA A 327 -3.14 -8.82 8.86
CA ALA A 327 -1.80 -9.07 9.40
C ALA A 327 -0.82 -9.43 8.28
N PRO A 328 0.48 -9.06 8.37
CA PRO A 328 1.46 -9.35 7.33
C PRO A 328 1.53 -10.83 6.92
N GLU A 329 1.40 -11.73 7.89
CA GLU A 329 1.48 -13.18 7.69
C GLU A 329 0.25 -13.73 6.93
N GLU A 330 -0.93 -13.14 7.16
CA GLU A 330 -2.14 -13.47 6.42
C GLU A 330 -2.12 -12.86 5.02
N PHE A 331 -1.65 -11.61 4.89
CA PHE A 331 -1.46 -10.95 3.60
C PHE A 331 -0.51 -11.75 2.70
N ALA A 332 0.55 -12.33 3.28
CA ALA A 332 1.50 -13.19 2.58
C ALA A 332 0.87 -14.47 1.98
N LYS A 333 -0.27 -14.93 2.49
CA LYS A 333 -0.97 -16.14 2.00
C LYS A 333 -2.00 -15.83 0.91
N LEU A 334 -2.35 -14.57 0.70
CA LEU A 334 -3.37 -14.18 -0.28
C LEU A 334 -2.83 -14.23 -1.71
N LEU A 335 -3.67 -14.68 -2.63
CA LEU A 335 -3.39 -14.68 -4.07
C LEU A 335 -3.74 -13.32 -4.68
N PHE A 336 -2.76 -12.68 -5.31
CA PHE A 336 -2.80 -11.40 -5.99
C PHE A 336 -2.38 -11.59 -7.43
N CYS A 337 -3.33 -11.63 -8.35
CA CYS A 337 -3.07 -12.04 -9.74
C CYS A 337 -3.75 -11.16 -10.79
N ARG A 338 -4.36 -10.03 -10.40
CA ARG A 338 -5.14 -9.17 -11.28
C ARG A 338 -4.53 -7.78 -11.38
N ILE A 339 -4.02 -7.43 -12.56
CA ILE A 339 -3.55 -6.07 -12.86
C ILE A 339 -4.73 -5.10 -13.05
N SER A 340 -5.90 -5.59 -13.48
CA SER A 340 -7.08 -4.75 -13.75
C SER A 340 -7.58 -3.98 -12.52
N VAL A 341 -7.47 -4.57 -11.33
CA VAL A 341 -7.91 -3.95 -10.05
C VAL A 341 -6.88 -2.95 -9.49
N HIS A 342 -5.67 -2.92 -10.05
CA HIS A 342 -4.64 -1.94 -9.72
C HIS A 342 -4.91 -0.55 -10.32
N ARG A 343 -5.87 -0.43 -11.24
CA ARG A 343 -6.10 0.83 -11.95
C ARG A 343 -6.59 1.92 -11.00
N ARG A 344 -6.17 3.17 -11.25
CA ARG A 344 -6.64 4.35 -10.50
C ARG A 344 -8.16 4.40 -10.38
N ASN A 345 -8.88 4.09 -11.45
CA ASN A 345 -10.34 4.12 -11.46
C ASN A 345 -10.96 3.13 -10.45
N GLU A 346 -10.34 1.98 -10.21
CA GLU A 346 -10.84 1.00 -9.24
C GLU A 346 -10.59 1.47 -7.80
N TYR A 347 -9.40 2.02 -7.53
CA TYR A 347 -9.14 2.71 -6.26
C TYR A 347 -10.07 3.90 -6.05
N HIS A 348 -10.32 4.71 -7.08
CA HIS A 348 -11.22 5.87 -7.01
C HIS A 348 -12.64 5.48 -6.62
N LYS A 349 -13.20 4.44 -7.28
CA LYS A 349 -14.53 3.93 -6.93
C LYS A 349 -14.59 3.47 -5.47
N ARG A 350 -13.61 2.69 -5.02
CA ARG A 350 -13.62 2.09 -3.68
C ARG A 350 -13.37 3.12 -2.59
N VAL A 351 -12.45 4.07 -2.81
CA VAL A 351 -12.25 5.20 -1.88
C VAL A 351 -13.48 6.11 -1.86
N GLY A 352 -14.20 6.29 -2.97
CA GLY A 352 -15.48 7.00 -2.97
C GLY A 352 -16.57 6.33 -2.12
N LEU A 353 -16.61 5.00 -2.09
CA LEU A 353 -17.49 4.24 -1.18
C LEU A 353 -17.07 4.42 0.28
N ILE A 354 -15.77 4.44 0.56
CA ILE A 354 -15.20 4.74 1.89
C ILE A 354 -15.62 6.14 2.34
N GLU A 355 -15.44 7.15 1.48
CA GLU A 355 -15.79 8.54 1.76
C GLU A 355 -17.29 8.74 2.02
N SER A 356 -18.15 8.01 1.30
CA SER A 356 -19.60 8.09 1.45
C SER A 356 -20.16 7.20 2.58
N GLY A 357 -19.31 6.52 3.34
CA GLY A 357 -19.74 5.62 4.41
C GLY A 357 -20.36 4.30 3.92
N GLN A 358 -20.24 3.96 2.64
CA GLN A 358 -20.87 2.79 2.01
C GLN A 358 -19.95 1.57 2.00
N PHE A 359 -19.58 1.08 3.19
CA PHE A 359 -18.76 -0.13 3.33
C PHE A 359 -19.13 -0.89 4.62
N ASN A 360 -18.69 -2.15 4.71
CA ASN A 360 -18.94 -3.04 5.85
C ASN A 360 -20.42 -3.31 6.17
N ALA A 361 -21.30 -3.23 5.16
CA ALA A 361 -22.75 -3.47 5.28
C ALA A 361 -23.47 -2.52 6.27
N GLN A 362 -22.85 -1.40 6.60
CA GLN A 362 -23.48 -0.33 7.35
C GLN A 362 -23.54 0.94 6.48
N ASN A 363 -24.58 1.76 6.67
CA ASN A 363 -24.63 3.14 6.15
C ASN A 363 -23.85 4.05 7.12
N GLY A 364 -22.53 3.85 7.22
CA GLY A 364 -21.65 4.46 8.24
C GLY A 364 -21.05 3.42 9.19
N TRP A 365 -19.83 3.65 9.72
CA TRP A 365 -18.98 2.67 10.43
C TRP A 365 -19.62 1.82 11.52
#